data_AF-A0A7V1Q112-F1
#
_entry.id   AF-A0A7V1Q112-F1
#
_cell.length_a   1.000
_cell.length_b   1.000
_cell.length_c   1.000
_cell.angle_alpha   90.00
_cell.angle_beta   90.00
_cell.angle_gamma   90.00
#
_symmetry.space_group_name_H-M   'P 1'
#
loop_
_entity.id
_entity.type
_entity.pdbx_description
1 polymer ?
#
loop_
_entity_poly.entity_id
_entity_poly.type
_entity_poly.pdbx_seq_one_letter_code
_entity_poly.pdbx_strand_id
1 'polypeptide(L)'
;MHRLLLPTLLVAGLAMPAAAQGFADDTIDTGATRDAGPAIAPARQTSFFASGYADLYIPARAKGSNGGDLDSYSFGAQITADIPIGDRNQLSLRLDQTSTGYGFDSFTAFGPFSSEPIDFGLDTGLTAIFSRALENQWTLSAGARVSFAGEIGSDVGDSLIYGAFLGAKYRYSEALSLGFILGVFSQLEDDLVVVPLPVVEWQIDTYWRLDAGFVDSSGRPGVRVTNQLDDQWSIGASATTGFKQFRLEDDNSAAPGGTFSDFTIPLMFVATYKPETNITFTGQVGTMLYREVELQTSGGSRIGNTELKPTLGFGLGAEISF
;
A
#
# COMPACT_ATOMS: atom_id res chain seq x y z
N MET A 1 13.73 -33.78 -12.73
CA MET A 1 14.95 -33.41 -11.98
C MET A 1 14.66 -32.10 -11.28
N HIS A 2 14.33 -32.14 -9.98
CA HIS A 2 13.98 -30.96 -9.20
C HIS A 2 15.24 -30.15 -8.88
N ARG A 3 15.36 -28.96 -9.46
CA ARG A 3 16.28 -27.93 -8.95
C ARG A 3 15.47 -27.07 -7.97
N LEU A 4 15.71 -27.24 -6.67
CA LEU A 4 15.38 -26.20 -5.70
C LEU A 4 16.26 -24.98 -6.02
N LEU A 5 15.69 -23.95 -6.61
CA LEU A 5 16.27 -22.61 -6.56
C LEU A 5 15.82 -21.98 -5.24
N LEU A 6 16.77 -21.83 -4.32
CA LEU A 6 16.64 -20.99 -3.14
C LEU A 6 16.30 -19.56 -3.61
N PRO A 7 15.17 -18.96 -3.23
CA PRO A 7 15.01 -17.53 -3.39
C PRO A 7 15.96 -16.85 -2.40
N THR A 8 16.93 -16.11 -2.93
CA THR A 8 17.81 -15.24 -2.15
C THR A 8 16.95 -14.17 -1.50
N LEU A 9 16.55 -14.42 -0.25
CA LEU A 9 15.77 -13.51 0.58
C LEU A 9 16.64 -12.29 0.92
N LEU A 10 16.56 -11.21 0.14
CA LEU A 10 17.19 -9.95 0.50
C LEU A 10 16.32 -9.24 1.56
N VAL A 11 16.38 -9.73 2.80
CA VAL A 11 15.88 -8.98 3.95
C VAL A 11 16.85 -7.84 4.19
N ALA A 12 16.54 -6.66 3.67
CA ALA A 12 17.16 -5.44 4.16
C ALA A 12 16.73 -5.27 5.62
N GLY A 13 17.63 -5.64 6.54
CA GLY A 13 17.40 -5.55 7.98
C GLY A 13 17.02 -4.12 8.37
N LEU A 14 15.83 -3.97 8.93
CA LEU A 14 15.45 -2.80 9.73
C LEU A 14 16.30 -2.81 11.00
N ALA A 15 17.48 -2.22 10.92
CA ALA A 15 18.24 -1.83 12.10
C ALA A 15 17.47 -0.72 12.81
N MET A 16 16.91 -1.04 13.98
CA MET A 16 16.27 -0.07 14.88
C MET A 16 17.30 0.98 15.31
N PRO A 17 17.03 2.30 15.17
CA PRO A 17 17.79 3.28 15.94
C PRO A 17 17.42 3.13 17.42
N ALA A 18 18.42 2.85 18.24
CA ALA A 18 18.30 2.88 19.69
C ALA A 18 17.88 4.28 20.15
N ALA A 19 16.76 4.37 20.86
CA ALA A 19 16.28 5.61 21.46
C ALA A 19 17.33 6.16 22.45
N ALA A 20 17.83 7.36 22.18
CA ALA A 20 18.64 8.11 23.14
C ALA A 20 17.71 8.66 24.24
N GLN A 21 17.73 8.03 25.41
CA GLN A 21 17.10 8.56 26.61
C GLN A 21 17.89 9.77 27.11
N GLY A 22 17.32 10.97 26.94
CA GLY A 22 17.80 12.17 27.59
C GLY A 22 17.34 12.21 29.05
N PHE A 23 18.25 11.96 29.97
CA PHE A 23 18.09 12.28 31.39
C PHE A 23 18.04 13.80 31.57
N ALA A 24 17.01 14.30 32.27
CA ALA A 24 16.99 15.67 32.77
C ALA A 24 16.79 15.65 34.29
N ASP A 25 17.94 15.87 34.94
CA ASP A 25 18.26 16.41 36.26
C ASP A 25 17.11 16.88 37.17
N ASP A 26 17.01 16.25 38.34
CA ASP A 26 16.19 16.65 39.48
C ASP A 26 16.82 17.91 40.12
N THR A 27 16.26 19.09 39.82
CA THR A 27 16.53 20.30 40.61
C THR A 27 15.25 20.79 41.26
N ILE A 28 15.24 20.65 42.58
CA ILE A 28 14.29 21.27 43.51
C ILE A 28 14.43 22.78 43.39
N ASP A 29 13.35 23.50 43.06
CA ASP A 29 13.23 24.90 43.47
C ASP A 29 11.79 25.33 43.82
N THR A 30 11.81 26.16 44.82
CA THR A 30 10.86 26.74 45.74
C THR A 30 9.79 27.64 45.11
N GLY A 31 8.67 27.75 45.83
CA GLY A 31 7.48 28.47 45.41
C GLY A 31 7.73 29.92 44.99
N ALA A 32 7.46 30.19 43.71
CA ALA A 32 7.14 31.52 43.20
C ALA A 32 6.07 31.36 42.10
N THR A 33 4.97 32.10 42.21
CA THR A 33 3.91 32.15 41.21
C THR A 33 4.46 32.75 39.91
N ARG A 34 4.82 31.88 38.95
CA ARG A 34 5.11 32.30 37.58
C ARG A 34 3.79 32.57 36.87
N ASP A 35 3.64 33.81 36.43
CA ASP A 35 2.68 34.26 35.43
C ASP A 35 2.68 33.26 34.26
N ALA A 36 1.61 32.49 34.13
CA ALA A 36 1.47 31.55 33.03
C ALA A 36 1.16 32.36 31.77
N GLY A 37 2.22 32.78 31.06
CA GLY A 37 2.12 33.29 29.71
C GLY A 37 1.28 32.36 28.82
N PRO A 38 0.73 32.84 27.69
CA PRO A 38 -0.15 32.05 26.84
C PRO A 38 0.47 30.69 26.59
N ALA A 39 -0.28 29.62 26.92
CA ALA A 39 0.16 28.25 26.72
C ALA A 39 0.52 28.06 25.25
N ILE A 40 1.81 28.10 24.93
CA ILE A 40 2.32 27.79 23.61
C ILE A 40 2.04 26.30 23.44
N ALA A 41 1.09 25.97 22.57
CA ALA A 41 0.86 24.57 22.20
C ALA A 41 2.21 23.96 21.79
N PRO A 42 2.58 22.79 22.32
CA PRO A 42 3.87 22.19 22.00
C PRO A 42 4.00 22.08 20.48
N ALA A 43 5.16 22.47 19.96
CA ALA A 43 5.43 22.39 18.54
C ALA A 43 5.14 20.97 18.04
N ARG A 44 4.33 20.84 16.98
CA ARG A 44 4.10 19.53 16.35
C ARG A 44 5.46 18.96 15.97
N GLN A 45 5.76 17.75 16.42
CA GLN A 45 7.01 17.07 16.14
C GLN A 45 6.89 16.24 14.86
N THR A 46 8.02 16.03 14.18
CA THR A 46 8.09 15.05 13.11
C THR A 46 7.80 13.66 13.66
N SER A 47 6.95 12.91 12.97
CA SER A 47 6.61 11.53 13.33
C SER A 47 7.04 10.57 12.22
N PHE A 48 7.56 9.41 12.60
CA PHE A 48 7.95 8.36 11.69
C PHE A 48 7.05 7.14 11.86
N PHE A 49 6.80 6.47 10.74
CA PHE A 49 6.05 5.22 10.69
C PHE A 49 6.84 4.23 9.87
N ALA A 50 6.97 3.00 10.36
CA ALA A 50 7.47 1.87 9.59
C ALA A 50 6.43 0.76 9.59
N SER A 51 6.13 0.22 8.42
CA SER A 51 5.19 -0.89 8.28
C SER A 51 5.74 -1.96 7.37
N GLY A 52 5.34 -3.20 7.63
CA GLY A 52 5.61 -4.33 6.75
C GLY A 52 4.38 -5.22 6.64
N TYR A 53 4.21 -5.88 5.50
CA TYR A 53 3.12 -6.82 5.28
C TYR A 53 3.54 -8.00 4.40
N ALA A 54 2.79 -9.09 4.52
CA ALA A 54 2.88 -10.25 3.65
C ALA A 54 1.47 -10.70 3.27
N ASP A 55 1.23 -10.89 1.97
CA ASP A 55 -0.02 -11.42 1.42
C ASP A 55 0.25 -12.74 0.67
N LEU A 56 -0.66 -13.70 0.76
CA LEU A 56 -0.60 -14.98 0.04
C LEU A 56 -1.97 -15.30 -0.54
N TYR A 57 -2.02 -15.67 -1.81
CA TYR A 57 -3.21 -16.17 -2.48
C TYR A 57 -2.93 -17.57 -3.03
N ILE A 58 -3.75 -18.53 -2.64
CA ILE A 58 -3.59 -19.93 -3.08
C ILE A 58 -3.96 -20.07 -4.57
N PRO A 59 -3.52 -21.14 -5.26
CA PRO A 59 -3.73 -21.30 -6.69
C PRO A 59 -5.19 -21.08 -7.11
N ALA A 60 -5.36 -20.18 -8.07
CA ALA A 60 -6.64 -19.82 -8.67
C ALA A 60 -6.65 -20.24 -10.13
N ARG A 61 -7.74 -20.87 -10.58
CA ARG A 61 -7.85 -21.31 -11.96
C ARG A 61 -8.23 -20.18 -12.90
N ALA A 62 -7.47 -19.99 -13.98
CA ALA A 62 -7.86 -19.10 -15.07
C ALA A 62 -9.17 -19.56 -15.72
N LYS A 63 -10.03 -18.60 -16.10
CA LYS A 63 -11.26 -18.88 -16.84
C LYS A 63 -10.94 -19.29 -18.29
N GLY A 64 -11.83 -20.09 -18.89
CA GLY A 64 -11.65 -20.62 -20.25
C GLY A 64 -11.18 -22.08 -20.30
N SER A 65 -11.24 -22.68 -21.50
CA SER A 65 -10.95 -24.10 -21.71
C SER A 65 -9.48 -24.48 -21.54
N ASN A 66 -8.59 -23.47 -21.56
CA ASN A 66 -7.14 -23.61 -21.51
C ASN A 66 -6.56 -23.07 -20.19
N GLY A 67 -7.42 -22.89 -19.18
CA GLY A 67 -7.04 -22.26 -17.91
C GLY A 67 -6.26 -23.22 -17.02
N GLY A 68 -4.97 -22.93 -16.84
CA GLY A 68 -4.14 -23.43 -15.73
C GLY A 68 -4.38 -22.63 -14.45
N ASP A 69 -3.52 -22.81 -13.48
CA ASP A 69 -3.63 -22.18 -12.16
C ASP A 69 -2.56 -21.11 -11.97
N LEU A 70 -2.89 -20.09 -11.18
CA LEU A 70 -2.00 -19.02 -10.77
C LEU A 70 -2.09 -18.80 -9.26
N ASP A 71 -0.97 -18.90 -8.58
CA ASP A 71 -0.82 -18.42 -7.20
C ASP A 71 0.10 -17.20 -7.14
N SER A 72 0.07 -16.51 -6.01
CA SER A 72 0.98 -15.39 -5.80
C SER A 72 1.16 -15.08 -4.32
N TYR A 73 2.34 -14.57 -3.99
CA TYR A 73 2.63 -14.02 -2.68
C TYR A 73 3.25 -12.63 -2.83
N SER A 74 3.08 -11.77 -1.83
CA SER A 74 3.66 -10.43 -1.82
C SER A 74 4.27 -10.12 -0.46
N PHE A 75 5.38 -9.40 -0.48
CA PHE A 75 6.01 -8.82 0.71
C PHE A 75 6.19 -7.34 0.48
N GLY A 76 5.74 -6.52 1.42
CA GLY A 76 5.89 -5.08 1.34
C GLY A 76 6.51 -4.49 2.60
N ALA A 77 7.25 -3.40 2.41
CA ALA A 77 7.80 -2.59 3.47
C ALA A 77 7.65 -1.10 3.11
N GLN A 78 7.39 -0.28 4.11
CA GLN A 78 7.22 1.16 3.94
C GLN A 78 7.79 1.91 5.14
N ILE A 79 8.39 3.07 4.87
CA ILE A 79 8.75 4.08 5.86
C ILE A 79 8.10 5.40 5.46
N THR A 80 7.46 6.07 6.42
CA THR A 80 6.85 7.38 6.23
C THR A 80 7.40 8.37 7.24
N ALA A 81 7.74 9.57 6.80
CA ALA A 81 8.08 10.71 7.63
C ALA A 81 7.04 11.81 7.44
N ASP A 82 6.33 12.14 8.51
CA ASP A 82 5.34 13.22 8.56
C ASP A 82 5.97 14.44 9.23
N ILE A 83 6.26 15.45 8.43
CA ILE A 83 7.01 16.65 8.83
C ILE A 83 6.04 17.83 8.91
N PRO A 84 5.70 18.33 10.11
CA PRO A 84 4.89 19.52 10.25
C PRO A 84 5.66 20.77 9.80
N ILE A 85 5.00 21.65 9.04
CA ILE A 85 5.56 22.90 8.52
C ILE A 85 4.66 24.06 8.98
N GLY A 86 5.01 24.64 10.12
CA GLY A 86 4.13 25.57 10.85
C GLY A 86 2.88 24.87 11.38
N ASP A 87 1.84 25.65 11.68
CA ASP A 87 0.69 25.12 12.44
C ASP A 87 -0.33 24.36 11.58
N ARG A 88 -0.30 24.58 10.26
CA ARG A 88 -1.37 24.17 9.35
C ARG A 88 -0.91 23.34 8.17
N ASN A 89 0.39 23.19 7.95
CA ASN A 89 0.91 22.44 6.82
C ASN A 89 1.68 21.20 7.30
N GLN A 90 1.68 20.17 6.47
CA GLN A 90 2.42 18.94 6.69
C GLN A 90 3.00 18.46 5.35
N LEU A 91 4.25 18.03 5.37
CA LEU A 91 4.88 17.29 4.29
C LEU A 91 5.05 15.84 4.73
N SER A 92 4.44 14.91 4.00
CA SER A 92 4.62 13.47 4.18
C SER A 92 5.53 12.94 3.10
N LEU A 93 6.63 12.29 3.48
CA LEU A 93 7.54 11.59 2.60
C LEU A 93 7.42 10.09 2.85
N ARG A 94 7.19 9.30 1.81
CA ARG A 94 7.02 7.85 1.90
C ARG A 94 7.97 7.15 0.94
N LEU A 95 8.75 6.22 1.46
CA LEU A 95 9.49 5.23 0.69
C LEU A 95 8.79 3.88 0.90
N ASP A 96 8.46 3.22 -0.19
CA ASP A 96 7.82 1.90 -0.15
C ASP A 96 8.44 0.95 -1.17
N GLN A 97 8.38 -0.34 -0.85
CA GLN A 97 8.77 -1.41 -1.74
C GLN A 97 7.80 -2.57 -1.57
N THR A 98 7.35 -3.13 -2.69
CA THR A 98 6.57 -4.37 -2.74
C THR A 98 7.21 -5.35 -3.71
N SER A 99 7.47 -6.55 -3.24
CA SER A 99 7.92 -7.69 -4.02
C SER A 99 6.76 -8.66 -4.22
N THR A 100 6.54 -9.17 -5.42
CA THR A 100 5.48 -10.15 -5.72
C THR A 100 6.04 -11.32 -6.50
N GLY A 101 5.91 -12.53 -5.96
CA GLY A 101 6.16 -13.77 -6.69
C GLY A 101 4.89 -14.34 -7.28
N TYR A 102 5.00 -14.96 -8.45
CA TYR A 102 3.91 -15.63 -9.16
C TYR A 102 4.27 -17.09 -9.42
N GLY A 103 3.28 -17.97 -9.23
CA GLY A 103 3.39 -19.39 -9.57
C GLY A 103 2.39 -19.73 -10.65
N PHE A 104 2.85 -20.07 -11.85
CA PHE A 104 2.01 -20.48 -12.97
C PHE A 104 2.09 -22.00 -13.14
N ASP A 105 0.96 -22.71 -13.07
CA ASP A 105 0.91 -24.15 -13.36
C ASP A 105 -0.02 -24.43 -14.54
N SER A 106 0.54 -25.05 -15.59
CA SER A 106 -0.19 -25.43 -16.80
C SER A 106 -0.95 -24.24 -17.42
N PHE A 107 -0.42 -23.04 -17.23
CA PHE A 107 -1.09 -21.78 -17.55
C PHE A 107 -0.87 -21.46 -19.03
N THR A 108 -1.89 -21.60 -19.87
CA THR A 108 -1.75 -21.38 -21.33
C THR A 108 -2.62 -20.25 -21.85
N ALA A 109 -3.13 -19.39 -20.96
CA ALA A 109 -4.02 -18.29 -21.31
C ALA A 109 -3.34 -17.20 -22.17
N PHE A 110 -2.01 -17.06 -22.08
CA PHE A 110 -1.22 -16.17 -22.94
C PHE A 110 -0.66 -16.86 -24.19
N GLY A 111 -1.00 -18.14 -24.40
CA GLY A 111 -0.46 -18.97 -25.46
C GLY A 111 0.52 -20.04 -24.96
N PRO A 112 0.88 -21.01 -25.82
CA PRO A 112 1.68 -22.18 -25.42
C PRO A 112 3.16 -21.87 -25.14
N PHE A 113 3.65 -20.68 -25.52
CA PHE A 113 5.05 -20.27 -25.34
C PHE A 113 5.21 -19.12 -24.33
N SER A 114 4.13 -18.70 -23.69
CA SER A 114 4.08 -17.55 -22.77
C SER A 114 3.44 -17.96 -21.44
N SER A 115 3.65 -19.20 -21.01
CA SER A 115 2.96 -19.79 -19.85
C SER A 115 3.43 -19.26 -18.50
N GLU A 116 4.67 -18.80 -18.43
CA GLU A 116 5.32 -18.29 -17.23
C GLU A 116 5.94 -16.93 -17.59
N PRO A 117 5.12 -15.86 -17.70
CA PRO A 117 5.62 -14.57 -18.20
C PRO A 117 6.50 -13.83 -17.19
N ILE A 118 6.33 -14.11 -15.90
CA ILE A 118 7.09 -13.49 -14.81
C ILE A 118 7.17 -14.45 -13.62
N ASP A 119 8.33 -14.55 -13.01
CA ASP A 119 8.48 -15.27 -11.73
C ASP A 119 8.35 -14.32 -10.54
N PHE A 120 8.95 -13.13 -10.66
CA PHE A 120 9.08 -12.18 -9.56
C PHE A 120 9.13 -10.73 -10.05
N GLY A 121 8.19 -9.91 -9.58
CA GLY A 121 8.12 -8.48 -9.85
C GLY A 121 8.45 -7.65 -8.62
N LEU A 122 9.15 -6.54 -8.82
CA LEU A 122 9.51 -5.57 -7.80
C LEU A 122 8.91 -4.19 -8.13
N ASP A 123 8.18 -3.61 -7.18
CA ASP A 123 7.75 -2.20 -7.18
C ASP A 123 8.50 -1.47 -6.05
N THR A 124 9.14 -0.35 -6.35
CA THR A 124 9.74 0.54 -5.34
C THR A 124 9.38 1.98 -5.65
N GLY A 125 8.81 2.69 -4.68
CA GLY A 125 8.28 4.04 -4.87
C GLY A 125 8.73 5.05 -3.84
N LEU A 126 8.85 6.29 -4.30
CA LEU A 126 8.97 7.49 -3.47
C LEU A 126 7.74 8.37 -3.69
N THR A 127 7.03 8.70 -2.61
CA THR A 127 5.85 9.55 -2.64
C THR A 127 6.06 10.76 -1.72
N ALA A 128 5.73 11.96 -2.22
CA ALA A 128 5.73 13.19 -1.44
C ALA A 128 4.33 13.81 -1.45
N ILE A 129 3.80 14.16 -0.27
CA ILE A 129 2.45 14.74 -0.12
C ILE A 129 2.55 15.98 0.73
N PHE A 130 2.16 17.12 0.16
CA PHE A 130 1.92 18.33 0.91
C PHE A 130 0.44 18.44 1.26
N SER A 131 0.13 18.66 2.53
CA SER A 131 -1.24 18.89 3.00
C SER A 131 -1.33 20.19 3.79
N ARG A 132 -2.45 20.91 3.61
CA ARG A 132 -2.75 22.17 4.30
C ARG A 132 -4.16 22.15 4.88
N ALA A 133 -4.25 22.30 6.19
CA ALA A 133 -5.49 22.54 6.91
C ALA A 133 -5.90 24.03 6.78
N LEU A 134 -7.17 24.25 6.46
CA LEU A 134 -7.79 25.55 6.33
C LEU A 134 -8.73 25.80 7.52
N GLU A 135 -9.02 27.06 7.82
CA GLU A 135 -9.88 27.45 8.96
C GLU A 135 -11.33 26.98 8.81
N ASN A 136 -11.78 26.81 7.56
CA ASN A 136 -13.13 26.39 7.21
C ASN A 136 -13.31 24.86 7.19
N GLN A 137 -12.55 24.10 8.00
CA GLN A 137 -12.64 22.64 8.14
C GLN A 137 -12.18 21.83 6.91
N TRP A 138 -11.63 22.48 5.90
CA TRP A 138 -11.04 21.82 4.73
C TRP A 138 -9.58 21.47 4.96
N THR A 139 -9.15 20.33 4.44
CA THR A 139 -7.75 19.98 4.22
C THR A 139 -7.55 19.79 2.72
N LEU A 140 -6.61 20.53 2.15
CA LEU A 140 -6.20 20.36 0.76
C LEU A 140 -4.88 19.61 0.72
N SER A 141 -4.75 18.69 -0.23
CA SER A 141 -3.54 17.88 -0.40
C SER A 141 -3.11 17.87 -1.86
N ALA A 142 -1.80 17.90 -2.08
CA ALA A 142 -1.19 17.72 -3.38
C ALA A 142 0.02 16.83 -3.21
N GLY A 143 0.23 15.88 -4.12
CA GLY A 143 1.37 15.00 -4.05
C GLY A 143 1.83 14.48 -5.39
N ALA A 144 3.01 13.89 -5.37
CA ALA A 144 3.64 13.26 -6.51
C ALA A 144 4.28 11.94 -6.07
N ARG A 145 4.35 10.99 -7.01
CA ARG A 145 5.00 9.70 -6.85
C ARG A 145 5.91 9.45 -8.05
N VAL A 146 7.06 8.85 -7.79
CA VAL A 146 7.86 8.16 -8.79
C VAL A 146 8.11 6.75 -8.27
N SER A 147 7.92 5.75 -9.13
CA SER A 147 8.21 4.36 -8.79
C SER A 147 8.87 3.64 -9.94
N PHE A 148 9.69 2.65 -9.61
CA PHE A 148 10.20 1.65 -10.53
C PHE A 148 9.36 0.38 -10.33
N ALA A 149 8.87 -0.22 -11.42
CA ALA A 149 8.10 -1.46 -11.36
C ALA A 149 8.49 -2.43 -12.49
N GLY A 150 9.19 -3.51 -12.15
CA GLY A 150 9.70 -4.46 -13.14
C GLY A 150 10.33 -5.72 -12.57
N GLU A 151 10.72 -6.62 -13.47
CA GLU A 151 11.55 -7.79 -13.18
C GLU A 151 12.98 -7.39 -12.84
N ILE A 152 13.69 -8.23 -12.10
CA ILE A 152 15.12 -8.03 -11.85
C ILE A 152 15.87 -8.14 -13.18
N GLY A 153 16.53 -7.07 -13.60
CA GLY A 153 17.27 -7.03 -14.88
C GLY A 153 16.56 -6.26 -15.99
N SER A 154 15.30 -5.89 -15.79
CA SER A 154 14.58 -4.96 -16.69
C SER A 154 15.27 -3.59 -16.78
N ASP A 155 15.09 -2.89 -17.91
CA ASP A 155 15.60 -1.53 -18.07
C ASP A 155 14.93 -0.60 -17.05
N VAL A 156 15.76 0.06 -16.22
CA VAL A 156 15.28 0.93 -15.14
C VAL A 156 14.50 2.13 -15.68
N GLY A 157 14.91 2.70 -16.81
CA GLY A 157 14.25 3.84 -17.43
C GLY A 157 12.86 3.50 -17.94
N ASP A 158 12.73 2.35 -18.60
CA ASP A 158 11.46 1.87 -19.18
C ASP A 158 10.52 1.25 -18.13
N SER A 159 10.98 1.14 -16.88
CA SER A 159 10.21 0.64 -15.73
C SER A 159 9.67 1.76 -14.83
N LEU A 160 9.89 3.04 -15.18
CA LEU A 160 9.46 4.16 -14.36
C LEU A 160 7.98 4.50 -14.56
N ILE A 161 7.28 4.64 -13.43
CA ILE A 161 5.91 5.10 -13.32
C ILE A 161 5.92 6.42 -12.55
N TYR A 162 5.25 7.42 -13.11
CA TYR A 162 5.09 8.75 -12.51
C TYR A 162 3.64 9.00 -12.17
N GLY A 163 3.39 9.61 -11.02
CA GLY A 163 2.06 9.94 -10.55
C GLY A 163 1.98 11.32 -9.94
N ALA A 164 0.83 11.97 -10.11
CA ALA A 164 0.46 13.15 -9.37
C ALA A 164 -0.96 12.99 -8.83
N PHE A 165 -1.24 13.58 -7.67
CA PHE A 165 -2.58 13.56 -7.11
C PHE A 165 -2.92 14.86 -6.39
N LEU A 166 -4.21 15.20 -6.46
CA LEU A 166 -4.82 16.33 -5.77
C LEU A 166 -5.97 15.82 -4.92
N GLY A 167 -6.09 16.30 -3.70
CA GLY A 167 -7.11 15.88 -2.76
C GLY A 167 -7.73 17.05 -2.01
N ALA A 168 -8.99 16.90 -1.67
CA ALA A 168 -9.68 17.77 -0.73
C ALA A 168 -10.51 16.93 0.23
N LYS A 169 -10.41 17.23 1.52
CA LYS A 169 -11.20 16.58 2.59
C LYS A 169 -11.88 17.66 3.42
N TYR A 170 -13.17 17.51 3.66
CA TYR A 170 -13.98 18.37 4.50
C TYR A 170 -14.41 17.61 5.75
N ARG A 171 -14.12 18.16 6.93
CA ARG A 171 -14.58 17.61 8.20
C ARG A 171 -16.00 18.11 8.48
N TYR A 172 -17.00 17.31 8.15
CA TYR A 172 -18.41 17.63 8.33
C TYR A 172 -18.83 17.69 9.80
N SER A 173 -18.27 16.79 10.62
CA SER A 173 -18.43 16.78 12.08
C SER A 173 -17.18 16.21 12.75
N GLU A 174 -17.16 16.14 14.08
CA GLU A 174 -16.08 15.44 14.81
C GLU A 174 -16.00 13.95 14.45
N ALA A 175 -17.11 13.36 14.02
CA ALA A 175 -17.22 11.94 13.71
C ALA A 175 -17.16 11.62 12.20
N LEU A 176 -17.36 12.61 11.32
CA LEU A 176 -17.45 12.39 9.87
C LEU A 176 -16.58 13.38 9.10
N SER A 177 -15.69 12.83 8.28
CA SER A 177 -14.99 13.56 7.21
C SER A 177 -15.26 12.92 5.87
N LEU A 178 -15.46 13.77 4.86
CA LEU A 178 -15.69 13.36 3.47
C LEU A 178 -14.67 14.04 2.58
N GLY A 179 -14.19 13.35 1.57
CA GLY A 179 -13.22 13.90 0.68
C GLY A 179 -13.16 13.17 -0.64
N PHE A 180 -12.25 13.65 -1.47
CA PHE A 180 -12.00 13.10 -2.78
C PHE A 180 -10.54 13.33 -3.13
N ILE A 181 -9.91 12.33 -3.74
CA ILE A 181 -8.58 12.39 -4.31
C ILE A 181 -8.71 12.07 -5.80
N LEU A 182 -8.07 12.87 -6.64
CA LEU A 182 -7.90 12.59 -8.05
C LEU A 182 -6.42 12.29 -8.29
N GLY A 183 -6.11 11.07 -8.73
CA GLY A 183 -4.78 10.67 -9.16
C GLY A 183 -4.68 10.59 -10.67
N VAL A 184 -3.52 10.95 -11.20
CA VAL A 184 -3.15 10.74 -12.61
C VAL A 184 -1.80 10.06 -12.62
N PHE A 185 -1.70 8.92 -13.30
CA PHE A 185 -0.49 8.11 -13.33
C PHE A 185 -0.13 7.74 -14.76
N SER A 186 1.16 7.72 -15.08
CA SER A 186 1.65 7.04 -16.27
C SER A 186 1.52 5.53 -16.10
N GLN A 187 1.55 4.83 -17.22
CA GLN A 187 1.65 3.38 -17.29
C GLN A 187 2.86 3.04 -18.15
N LEU A 188 3.36 1.80 -18.06
CA LEU A 188 4.57 1.38 -18.78
C LEU A 188 4.36 1.32 -20.30
N GLU A 189 3.16 0.93 -20.73
CA GLU A 189 2.83 0.68 -22.14
C GLU A 189 1.54 1.36 -22.59
N ASP A 190 0.82 2.00 -21.67
CA ASP A 190 -0.52 2.55 -21.88
C ASP A 190 -0.58 4.07 -21.65
N ASP A 191 -1.70 4.65 -22.06
CA ASP A 191 -2.04 6.05 -21.79
C ASP A 191 -2.13 6.34 -20.27
N LEU A 192 -2.11 7.64 -19.93
CA LEU A 192 -2.33 8.09 -18.55
C LEU A 192 -3.63 7.53 -17.97
N VAL A 193 -3.54 6.91 -16.78
CA VAL A 193 -4.72 6.47 -16.02
C VAL A 193 -5.14 7.56 -15.05
N VAL A 194 -6.43 7.88 -15.06
CA VAL A 194 -7.04 8.82 -14.11
C VAL A 194 -7.86 8.04 -13.09
N VAL A 195 -7.51 8.17 -11.82
CA VAL A 195 -8.11 7.42 -10.71
C VAL A 195 -8.88 8.36 -9.79
N PRO A 196 -10.21 8.37 -9.85
CA PRO A 196 -11.04 9.05 -8.87
C PRO A 196 -11.16 8.18 -7.60
N LEU A 197 -10.82 8.75 -6.44
CA LEU A 197 -10.86 8.05 -5.16
C LEU A 197 -11.68 8.84 -4.13
N PRO A 198 -12.91 8.43 -3.82
CA PRO A 198 -13.64 9.00 -2.70
C PRO A 198 -12.94 8.66 -1.37
N VAL A 199 -12.98 9.60 -0.43
CA VAL A 199 -12.47 9.44 0.92
C VAL A 199 -13.62 9.60 1.90
N VAL A 200 -13.78 8.64 2.80
CA VAL A 200 -14.76 8.69 3.89
C VAL A 200 -14.06 8.25 5.16
N GLU A 201 -14.15 9.04 6.21
CA GLU A 201 -13.72 8.67 7.55
C GLU A 201 -14.92 8.91 8.47
N TRP A 202 -15.57 7.84 8.91
CA TRP A 202 -16.80 7.93 9.68
C TRP A 202 -16.76 7.05 10.93
N GLN A 203 -16.67 7.69 12.08
CA GLN A 203 -16.99 7.07 13.36
C GLN A 203 -18.53 7.02 13.50
N ILE A 204 -19.11 5.86 13.25
CA ILE A 204 -20.58 5.67 13.23
C ILE A 204 -21.12 5.78 14.65
N ASP A 205 -20.47 5.08 15.58
CA ASP A 205 -20.73 5.12 17.02
C ASP A 205 -19.45 4.79 17.80
N THR A 206 -19.55 4.51 19.10
CA THR A 206 -18.39 4.19 19.96
C THR A 206 -17.59 2.96 19.49
N TYR A 207 -18.23 2.02 18.79
CA TYR A 207 -17.63 0.74 18.41
C TYR A 207 -17.38 0.63 16.91
N TRP A 208 -18.24 1.22 16.07
CA TRP A 208 -18.18 1.04 14.63
C TRP A 208 -17.55 2.22 13.90
N ARG A 209 -16.65 1.89 12.97
CA ARG A 209 -16.00 2.84 12.06
C ARG A 209 -16.05 2.35 10.62
N LEU A 210 -16.27 3.28 9.70
CA LEU A 210 -16.20 3.08 8.26
C LEU A 210 -15.12 3.99 7.68
N ASP A 211 -14.20 3.40 6.94
CA ASP A 211 -13.18 4.10 6.18
C ASP A 211 -13.31 3.75 4.69
N ALA A 212 -13.22 4.75 3.81
CA ALA A 212 -13.05 4.59 2.38
C ALA A 212 -11.91 5.48 1.90
N GLY A 213 -11.11 5.01 0.94
CA GLY A 213 -9.87 5.65 0.53
C GLY A 213 -8.71 4.67 0.66
N PHE A 214 -7.57 5.11 1.20
CA PHE A 214 -6.48 4.19 1.57
C PHE A 214 -6.72 3.63 2.97
N VAL A 215 -7.12 2.37 3.06
CA VAL A 215 -7.67 1.79 4.30
C VAL A 215 -6.69 0.89 5.05
N ASP A 216 -5.50 0.66 4.51
CA ASP A 216 -4.45 -0.13 5.13
C ASP A 216 -3.05 0.42 4.81
N SER A 217 -2.03 -0.16 5.46
CA SER A 217 -0.62 0.21 5.28
C SER A 217 -0.03 -0.24 3.93
N SER A 218 -0.74 -1.04 3.14
CA SER A 218 -0.30 -1.40 1.78
C SER A 218 -0.56 -0.29 0.76
N GLY A 219 -1.26 0.78 1.16
CA GLY A 219 -1.55 1.91 0.28
C GLY A 219 -2.57 1.59 -0.81
N ARG A 220 -3.34 0.50 -0.66
CA ARG A 220 -4.38 0.10 -1.61
C ARG A 220 -5.68 0.89 -1.37
N PRO A 221 -6.29 1.46 -2.42
CA PRO A 221 -7.64 1.99 -2.35
C PRO A 221 -8.64 0.91 -1.90
N GLY A 222 -9.63 1.28 -1.11
CA GLY A 222 -10.65 0.34 -0.66
C GLY A 222 -11.65 0.94 0.31
N VAL A 223 -12.44 0.05 0.87
CA VAL A 223 -13.40 0.31 1.95
C VAL A 223 -13.13 -0.66 3.07
N ARG A 224 -13.22 -0.20 4.32
CA ARG A 224 -13.07 -1.00 5.52
C ARG A 224 -14.13 -0.61 6.54
N VAL A 225 -14.77 -1.61 7.12
CA VAL A 225 -15.61 -1.45 8.30
C VAL A 225 -14.97 -2.19 9.47
N THR A 226 -14.84 -1.52 10.61
CA THR A 226 -14.27 -2.11 11.82
C THR A 226 -15.20 -1.94 13.01
N ASN A 227 -15.15 -2.91 13.91
CA ASN A 227 -15.77 -2.91 15.22
C ASN A 227 -14.67 -3.00 16.29
N GLN A 228 -14.63 -2.03 17.20
CA GLN A 228 -13.76 -2.03 18.37
C GLN A 228 -14.35 -2.95 19.44
N LEU A 229 -13.62 -3.99 19.83
CA LEU A 229 -14.05 -4.96 20.84
C LEU A 229 -13.67 -4.50 22.25
N ASP A 230 -12.43 -4.01 22.39
CA ASP A 230 -11.86 -3.44 23.61
C ASP A 230 -10.74 -2.46 23.23
N ASP A 231 -9.94 -1.96 24.18
CA ASP A 231 -8.90 -0.96 23.89
C ASP A 231 -7.76 -1.47 22.97
N GLN A 232 -7.59 -2.79 22.83
CA GLN A 232 -6.49 -3.42 22.10
C GLN A 232 -6.95 -4.14 20.82
N TRP A 233 -8.18 -4.64 20.78
CA TRP A 233 -8.68 -5.46 19.69
C TRP A 233 -9.78 -4.79 18.89
N SER A 234 -9.66 -4.88 17.57
CA SER A 234 -10.75 -4.64 16.64
C SER A 234 -10.83 -5.73 15.58
N ILE A 235 -12.03 -5.94 15.06
CA ILE A 235 -12.30 -6.87 13.97
C ILE A 235 -13.09 -6.15 12.88
N GLY A 236 -13.05 -6.65 11.66
CA GLY A 236 -13.72 -5.97 10.56
C GLY A 236 -13.69 -6.73 9.25
N ALA A 237 -14.15 -6.05 8.22
CA ALA A 237 -14.03 -6.50 6.85
C ALA A 237 -13.53 -5.37 5.95
N SER A 238 -12.76 -5.70 4.93
CA SER A 238 -12.30 -4.75 3.92
C SER A 238 -12.37 -5.31 2.52
N ALA A 239 -12.74 -4.47 1.56
CA ALA A 239 -12.57 -4.73 0.14
C ALA A 239 -11.60 -3.69 -0.41
N THR A 240 -10.50 -4.14 -1.01
CA THR A 240 -9.49 -3.25 -1.60
C THR A 240 -9.35 -3.50 -3.09
N THR A 241 -8.67 -2.59 -3.78
CA THR A 241 -8.29 -2.73 -5.18
C THR A 241 -6.77 -2.70 -5.26
N GLY A 242 -6.19 -3.72 -5.89
CA GLY A 242 -4.76 -3.75 -6.21
C GLY A 242 -4.56 -3.67 -7.71
N PHE A 243 -3.63 -2.83 -8.14
CA PHE A 243 -3.17 -2.75 -9.52
C PHE A 243 -1.65 -2.83 -9.50
N LYS A 244 -1.09 -3.82 -10.18
CA LYS A 244 0.34 -4.01 -10.34
C LYS A 244 0.67 -4.10 -11.81
N GLN A 245 1.78 -3.52 -12.21
CA GLN A 245 2.29 -3.57 -13.56
C GLN A 245 3.82 -3.71 -13.48
N PHE A 246 4.38 -4.66 -14.21
CA PHE A 246 5.82 -4.95 -14.19
C PHE A 246 6.37 -4.96 -15.61
N ARG A 247 7.42 -4.17 -15.84
CA ARG A 247 8.28 -4.29 -17.02
C ARG A 247 8.98 -5.65 -17.00
N LEU A 248 8.94 -6.36 -18.12
CA LEU A 248 9.65 -7.61 -18.30
C LEU A 248 11.05 -7.35 -18.89
N GLU A 249 11.99 -8.27 -18.66
CA GLU A 249 13.34 -8.17 -19.22
C GLU A 249 13.37 -8.25 -20.77
N ASP A 250 14.39 -7.67 -21.40
CA ASP A 250 14.51 -7.60 -22.87
C ASP A 250 14.70 -8.97 -23.53
N ASP A 251 15.16 -9.98 -22.79
CA ASP A 251 15.29 -11.37 -23.23
C ASP A 251 14.19 -12.29 -22.67
N ASN A 252 13.14 -11.72 -22.09
CA ASN A 252 12.00 -12.46 -21.54
C ASN A 252 11.38 -13.35 -22.62
N SER A 253 11.26 -14.65 -22.34
CA SER A 253 10.81 -15.62 -23.35
C SER A 253 9.34 -15.47 -23.77
N ALA A 254 8.50 -14.89 -22.91
CA ALA A 254 7.07 -14.76 -23.14
C ALA A 254 6.73 -13.44 -23.86
N ALA A 255 7.36 -12.35 -23.45
CA ALA A 255 7.16 -11.00 -24.00
C ALA A 255 8.40 -10.12 -23.77
N PRO A 256 9.42 -10.19 -24.66
CA PRO A 256 10.64 -9.38 -24.58
C PRO A 256 10.35 -7.88 -24.38
N GLY A 257 10.84 -7.31 -23.27
CA GLY A 257 10.64 -5.90 -22.92
C GLY A 257 9.17 -5.51 -22.70
N GLY A 258 8.27 -6.48 -22.65
CA GLY A 258 6.82 -6.27 -22.52
C GLY A 258 6.39 -5.93 -21.10
N THR A 259 5.10 -6.06 -20.84
CA THR A 259 4.52 -5.74 -19.54
C THR A 259 3.55 -6.82 -19.08
N PHE A 260 3.67 -7.21 -17.81
CA PHE A 260 2.70 -8.04 -17.10
C PHE A 260 1.91 -7.19 -16.10
N SER A 261 0.57 -7.27 -16.16
CA SER A 261 -0.33 -6.55 -15.26
C SER A 261 -1.20 -7.52 -14.44
N ASP A 262 -1.43 -7.19 -13.17
CA ASP A 262 -2.29 -7.95 -12.24
C ASP A 262 -3.24 -7.00 -11.50
N PHE A 263 -4.52 -7.09 -11.82
CA PHE A 263 -5.59 -6.33 -11.17
C PHE A 263 -6.40 -7.23 -10.24
N THR A 264 -6.65 -6.75 -9.02
CA THR A 264 -7.21 -7.56 -7.93
C THR A 264 -8.26 -6.82 -7.12
N ILE A 265 -9.29 -7.55 -6.68
CA ILE A 265 -10.28 -7.07 -5.70
C ILE A 265 -10.47 -8.15 -4.63
N PRO A 266 -9.67 -8.16 -3.54
CA PRO A 266 -9.88 -9.04 -2.41
C PRO A 266 -10.96 -8.50 -1.45
N LEU A 267 -11.73 -9.42 -0.87
CA LEU A 267 -12.60 -9.20 0.28
C LEU A 267 -12.05 -9.98 1.47
N MET A 268 -11.62 -9.25 2.50
CA MET A 268 -10.88 -9.79 3.64
C MET A 268 -11.65 -9.53 4.93
N PHE A 269 -11.73 -10.55 5.79
CA PHE A 269 -11.92 -10.34 7.22
C PHE A 269 -10.58 -9.89 7.83
N VAL A 270 -10.63 -8.93 8.74
CA VAL A 270 -9.45 -8.30 9.33
C VAL A 270 -9.57 -8.35 10.85
N ALA A 271 -8.49 -8.75 11.53
CA ALA A 271 -8.32 -8.59 12.96
C ALA A 271 -7.10 -7.73 13.23
N THR A 272 -7.23 -6.75 14.11
CA THR A 272 -6.16 -5.82 14.47
C THR A 272 -5.94 -5.87 15.97
N TYR A 273 -4.67 -6.01 16.36
CA TYR A 273 -4.21 -6.04 17.74
C TYR A 273 -3.23 -4.89 17.99
N LYS A 274 -3.52 -4.06 18.99
CA LYS A 274 -2.72 -2.91 19.41
C LYS A 274 -2.29 -3.11 20.87
N PRO A 275 -1.20 -3.86 21.11
CA PRO A 275 -0.70 -4.09 22.48
C PRO A 275 -0.26 -2.79 23.16
N GLU A 276 0.27 -1.86 22.36
CA GLU A 276 0.74 -0.53 22.78
C GLU A 276 0.22 0.52 21.78
N THR A 277 0.24 1.79 22.18
CA THR A 277 -0.26 2.90 21.34
C THR A 277 0.52 3.07 20.03
N ASN A 278 1.77 2.61 19.99
CA ASN A 278 2.69 2.80 18.87
C ASN A 278 2.96 1.53 18.05
N ILE A 279 2.35 0.38 18.40
CA ILE A 279 2.54 -0.89 17.69
C ILE A 279 1.18 -1.47 17.30
N THR A 280 1.02 -1.78 16.02
CA THR A 280 -0.19 -2.42 15.50
C THR A 280 0.17 -3.69 14.74
N PHE A 281 -0.51 -4.79 15.05
CA PHE A 281 -0.49 -6.02 14.27
C PHE A 281 -1.82 -6.22 13.57
N THR A 282 -1.79 -6.68 12.32
CA THR A 282 -2.99 -6.98 11.53
C THR A 282 -2.90 -8.38 10.96
N GLY A 283 -3.96 -9.17 11.13
CA GLY A 283 -4.17 -10.44 10.45
C GLY A 283 -5.39 -10.38 9.55
N GLN A 284 -5.30 -11.03 8.38
CA GLN A 284 -6.34 -11.03 7.36
C GLN A 284 -6.55 -12.42 6.78
N VAL A 285 -7.81 -12.74 6.52
CA VAL A 285 -8.21 -13.96 5.79
C VAL A 285 -9.44 -13.66 4.96
N GLY A 286 -9.50 -14.15 3.73
CA GLY A 286 -10.64 -13.87 2.87
C GLY A 286 -10.52 -14.49 1.51
N THR A 287 -11.11 -13.81 0.53
CA THR A 287 -11.15 -14.29 -0.85
C THR A 287 -10.81 -13.18 -1.83
N MET A 288 -10.05 -13.54 -2.86
CA MET A 288 -9.88 -12.71 -4.05
C MET A 288 -11.15 -12.83 -4.89
N LEU A 289 -12.04 -11.83 -4.86
CA LEU A 289 -13.32 -11.89 -5.58
C LEU A 289 -13.15 -11.72 -7.09
N TYR A 290 -12.22 -10.84 -7.46
CA TYR A 290 -11.85 -10.59 -8.85
C TYR A 290 -10.34 -10.58 -8.97
N ARG A 291 -9.84 -11.21 -10.03
CA ARG A 291 -8.46 -11.10 -10.46
C ARG A 291 -8.40 -11.22 -11.96
N GLU A 292 -7.68 -10.32 -12.59
CA GLU A 292 -7.39 -10.36 -14.02
C GLU A 292 -5.91 -10.10 -14.23
N VAL A 293 -5.31 -10.94 -15.08
CA VAL A 293 -3.93 -10.78 -15.49
C VAL A 293 -3.87 -10.51 -16.99
N GLU A 294 -2.97 -9.63 -17.40
CA GLU A 294 -2.78 -9.22 -18.79
C GLU A 294 -1.28 -9.22 -19.13
N LEU A 295 -0.97 -9.71 -20.33
CA LEU A 295 0.36 -9.69 -20.92
C LEU A 295 0.35 -8.84 -22.20
N GLN A 296 1.25 -7.88 -22.28
CA GLN A 296 1.42 -6.97 -23.41
C GLN A 296 2.85 -7.02 -23.95
N THR A 297 3.01 -6.76 -25.25
CA THR A 297 4.30 -6.50 -25.89
C THR A 297 4.87 -5.15 -25.47
N SER A 298 6.15 -4.88 -25.76
CA SER A 298 6.83 -3.59 -25.59
C SER A 298 6.31 -2.43 -26.47
N GLY A 299 5.29 -2.67 -27.29
CA GLY A 299 4.59 -1.65 -28.05
C GLY A 299 3.12 -1.51 -27.67
N GLY A 300 2.75 -1.90 -26.44
CA GLY A 300 1.38 -1.86 -25.92
C GLY A 300 0.36 -2.82 -26.56
N SER A 301 0.76 -3.67 -27.51
CA SER A 301 -0.15 -4.66 -28.08
C SER A 301 -0.40 -5.82 -27.12
N ARG A 302 -1.67 -6.11 -26.82
CA ARG A 302 -2.07 -7.24 -25.95
C ARG A 302 -1.72 -8.60 -26.59
N ILE A 303 -0.99 -9.42 -25.85
CA ILE A 303 -0.74 -10.83 -26.16
C ILE A 303 -1.91 -11.68 -25.67
N GLY A 304 -2.36 -11.44 -24.44
CA GLY A 304 -3.55 -12.07 -23.89
C GLY A 304 -3.94 -11.49 -22.54
N ASN A 305 -5.19 -11.71 -22.15
CA ASN A 305 -5.69 -11.42 -20.82
C ASN A 305 -6.59 -12.56 -20.35
N THR A 306 -6.63 -12.79 -19.05
CA THR A 306 -7.58 -13.75 -18.46
C THR A 306 -7.98 -13.35 -17.06
N GLU A 307 -9.26 -13.54 -16.79
CA GLU A 307 -9.79 -13.53 -15.44
C GLU A 307 -9.50 -14.86 -14.74
N LEU A 308 -9.33 -14.82 -13.43
CA LEU A 308 -9.21 -15.99 -12.58
C LEU A 308 -10.47 -16.22 -11.77
N LYS A 309 -10.71 -17.48 -11.39
CA LYS A 309 -11.76 -17.82 -10.45
C LYS A 309 -11.40 -17.31 -9.05
N PRO A 310 -12.40 -17.03 -8.19
CA PRO A 310 -12.12 -16.63 -6.82
C PRO A 310 -11.28 -17.66 -6.08
N THR A 311 -10.35 -17.16 -5.25
CA THR A 311 -9.43 -17.99 -4.46
C THR A 311 -9.33 -17.47 -3.04
N LEU A 312 -8.77 -18.27 -2.12
CA LEU A 312 -8.53 -17.84 -0.74
C LEU A 312 -7.25 -16.99 -0.66
N GLY A 313 -7.30 -16.00 0.23
CA GLY A 313 -6.20 -15.10 0.54
C GLY A 313 -5.94 -15.01 2.03
N PHE A 314 -4.68 -14.79 2.39
CA PHE A 314 -4.22 -14.57 3.75
C PHE A 314 -3.28 -13.37 3.77
N GLY A 315 -3.32 -12.58 4.84
CA GLY A 315 -2.47 -11.42 5.01
C GLY A 315 -2.03 -11.26 6.45
N LEU A 316 -0.80 -10.79 6.64
CA LEU A 316 -0.27 -10.37 7.93
C LEU A 316 0.44 -9.04 7.76
N GLY A 317 0.38 -8.18 8.77
CA GLY A 317 1.07 -6.90 8.76
C GLY A 317 1.40 -6.41 10.15
N ALA A 318 2.41 -5.55 10.20
CA ALA A 318 2.80 -4.84 11.41
C ALA A 318 3.11 -3.38 11.06
N GLU A 319 2.82 -2.48 11.99
CA GLU A 319 3.16 -1.07 11.92
C GLU A 319 3.71 -0.62 13.27
N ILE A 320 4.75 0.21 13.22
CA ILE A 320 5.33 0.89 14.37
C ILE A 320 5.46 2.39 14.10
N SER A 321 5.10 3.22 15.08
CA SER A 321 5.33 4.66 15.06
C SER A 321 6.42 5.06 16.06
N PHE A 322 7.31 5.99 15.70
CA PHE A 322 8.41 6.48 16.54
C PHE A 322 8.85 7.91 16.21
#